data_AF-A0A7C5F691-F1
#
_entry.id   AF-A0A7C5F691-F1
#
_cell.length_a   1.000
_cell.length_b   1.000
_cell.length_c   1.000
_cell.angle_alpha   90.00
_cell.angle_beta   90.00
_cell.angle_gamma   90.00
#
_symmetry.space_group_name_H-M   'P 1'
#
loop_
_entity.id
_entity.type
_entity.pdbx_description
1 polymer ?
#
loop_
_entity_poly.entity_id
_entity_poly.type
_entity_poly.pdbx_seq_one_letter_code
_entity_poly.pdbx_strand_id
1 'polypeptide(L)'
;MYPVHWFWAVAMSIIFTVAGCATVAKVTNLSEESCRISFTRQLSSILAQEGEKPEVSEALASKTVSTLTTYDLGPRPFAIAAPSGTDYRFFIDRKGADCVLTFFGRQKGFVSYTNNLTYIATQVLPDCTCAE
;
A
#
# COMPACT_ATOMS: atom_id res chain seq x y z
N MET A 1 68.30 6.03 -4.85
CA MET A 1 67.37 4.90 -4.60
C MET A 1 66.00 5.50 -4.32
N TYR A 2 65.03 5.25 -5.20
CA TYR A 2 63.71 5.90 -5.23
C TYR A 2 62.81 5.48 -4.06
N PRO A 3 61.98 6.38 -3.48
CA PRO A 3 60.79 5.97 -2.75
C PRO A 3 59.65 5.79 -3.77
N VAL A 4 59.10 4.58 -3.86
CA VAL A 4 57.93 4.28 -4.70
C VAL A 4 56.68 4.60 -3.90
N HIS A 5 56.05 5.71 -4.26
CA HIS A 5 54.73 6.10 -3.78
C HIS A 5 53.69 5.12 -4.35
N TRP A 6 53.10 4.29 -3.50
CA TRP A 6 52.07 3.34 -3.91
C TRP A 6 50.70 4.03 -3.89
N PHE A 7 50.24 4.39 -5.09
CA PHE A 7 48.89 4.82 -5.42
C PHE A 7 47.85 3.72 -5.11
N TRP A 8 46.83 4.01 -4.30
CA TRP A 8 45.53 3.32 -4.42
C TRP A 8 44.46 4.35 -4.73
N ALA A 9 44.13 4.40 -6.01
CA ALA A 9 43.00 5.11 -6.56
C ALA A 9 41.69 4.40 -6.17
N VAL A 10 40.82 5.18 -5.55
CA VAL A 10 39.35 5.22 -5.65
C VAL A 10 38.65 4.00 -6.29
N ALA A 11 37.74 3.40 -5.51
CA ALA A 11 36.48 2.87 -6.04
C ALA A 11 35.36 3.22 -5.04
N MET A 12 34.92 4.47 -5.07
CA MET A 12 33.75 4.94 -4.34
C MET A 12 32.51 4.47 -5.10
N SER A 13 32.02 3.28 -4.76
CA SER A 13 30.76 2.74 -5.29
C SER A 13 29.60 3.62 -4.81
N ILE A 14 29.17 4.55 -5.64
CA ILE A 14 27.94 5.33 -5.44
C ILE A 14 26.78 4.35 -5.59
N ILE A 15 26.25 3.86 -4.47
CA ILE A 15 24.98 3.14 -4.44
C ILE A 15 23.90 4.19 -4.70
N PHE A 16 23.47 4.31 -5.96
CA PHE A 16 22.24 5.02 -6.30
C PHE A 16 21.06 4.21 -5.75
N THR A 17 20.67 4.50 -4.52
CA THR A 17 19.34 4.10 -4.05
C THR A 17 18.33 4.96 -4.79
N VAL A 18 17.65 4.37 -5.75
CA VAL A 18 16.49 4.99 -6.40
C VAL A 18 15.38 5.01 -5.34
N ALA A 19 15.36 6.06 -4.52
CA ALA A 19 14.22 6.36 -3.68
C ALA A 19 13.09 6.82 -4.61
N GLY A 20 12.32 5.87 -5.15
CA GLY A 20 11.08 6.19 -5.84
C GLY A 20 10.16 6.89 -4.84
N CYS A 21 9.77 8.13 -5.13
CA CYS A 21 8.67 8.76 -4.40
C CYS A 21 7.46 7.85 -4.57
N ALA A 22 6.89 7.34 -3.49
CA ALA A 22 5.66 6.56 -3.57
C ALA A 22 4.57 7.47 -4.17
N THR A 23 4.07 7.12 -5.35
CA THR A 23 3.01 7.89 -5.99
C THR A 23 1.68 7.31 -5.58
N VAL A 24 0.85 8.15 -4.95
CA VAL A 24 -0.50 7.75 -4.58
C VAL A 24 -1.34 7.76 -5.84
N ALA A 25 -2.03 6.66 -6.09
CA ALA A 25 -2.90 6.44 -7.23
C ALA A 25 -4.34 6.14 -6.77
N LYS A 26 -5.24 6.02 -7.75
CA LYS A 26 -6.61 5.55 -7.62
C LYS A 26 -6.84 4.38 -8.58
N VAL A 27 -7.59 3.37 -8.16
CA VAL A 27 -8.06 2.30 -9.05
C VAL A 27 -9.11 2.85 -10.02
N THR A 28 -8.90 2.65 -11.31
CA THR A 28 -9.74 3.22 -12.40
C THR A 28 -10.82 2.28 -12.91
N ASN A 29 -10.65 0.96 -12.72
CA ASN A 29 -11.59 -0.06 -13.21
C ASN A 29 -12.28 -0.85 -12.08
N LEU A 30 -12.47 -0.25 -10.90
CA LEU A 30 -13.08 -0.93 -9.75
C LEU A 30 -14.53 -1.40 -9.99
N SER A 31 -15.21 -0.85 -11.00
CA SER A 31 -16.53 -1.29 -11.44
C SER A 31 -16.51 -2.66 -12.14
N GLU A 32 -15.36 -3.06 -12.70
CA GLU A 32 -15.17 -4.37 -13.32
C GLU A 32 -15.15 -5.48 -12.26
N GLU A 33 -15.80 -6.60 -12.55
CA GLU A 33 -15.98 -7.69 -11.58
C GLU A 33 -14.65 -8.33 -11.15
N SER A 34 -13.72 -8.54 -12.07
CA SER A 34 -12.40 -9.12 -11.79
C SER A 34 -11.60 -8.25 -10.81
N CYS A 35 -11.46 -6.95 -11.10
CA CYS A 35 -10.78 -6.02 -10.21
C CYS A 35 -11.50 -5.93 -8.85
N ARG A 36 -12.84 -5.86 -8.85
CA ARG A 36 -13.62 -5.83 -7.60
C ARG A 36 -13.36 -7.05 -6.72
N ILE A 37 -13.40 -8.25 -7.27
CA ILE A 37 -13.14 -9.50 -6.53
C ILE A 37 -11.72 -9.49 -5.97
N SER A 38 -10.73 -9.15 -6.80
CA SER A 38 -9.33 -9.07 -6.38
C SER A 38 -9.14 -8.05 -5.26
N PHE A 39 -9.71 -6.84 -5.40
CA PHE A 39 -9.62 -5.79 -4.39
C PHE A 39 -10.22 -6.23 -3.06
N THR A 40 -11.46 -6.75 -3.09
CA THR A 40 -12.14 -7.23 -1.88
C THR A 40 -11.31 -8.31 -1.18
N ARG A 41 -10.82 -9.30 -1.94
CA ARG A 41 -10.02 -10.41 -1.42
C ARG A 41 -8.72 -9.95 -0.76
N GLN A 42 -7.96 -9.06 -1.41
CA GLN A 42 -6.70 -8.57 -0.84
C GLN A 42 -6.93 -7.72 0.40
N LEU A 43 -7.92 -6.82 0.38
CA LEU A 43 -8.24 -5.98 1.52
C LEU A 43 -8.74 -6.81 2.71
N SER A 44 -9.67 -7.75 2.47
CA SER A 44 -10.18 -8.69 3.47
C SER A 44 -9.05 -9.51 4.09
N SER A 45 -8.10 -9.98 3.28
CA SER A 45 -6.91 -10.69 3.74
C SER A 45 -6.03 -9.86 4.68
N ILE A 46 -5.74 -8.59 4.34
CA ILE A 46 -4.96 -7.71 5.22
C ILE A 46 -5.69 -7.50 6.55
N LEU A 47 -6.98 -7.17 6.51
CA LEU A 47 -7.76 -6.90 7.72
C LEU A 47 -7.81 -8.12 8.65
N ALA A 48 -7.99 -9.33 8.09
CA ALA A 48 -7.97 -10.57 8.86
C ALA A 48 -6.59 -10.84 9.50
N GLN A 49 -5.49 -10.57 8.79
CA GLN A 49 -4.13 -10.70 9.33
C GLN A 49 -3.89 -9.72 10.48
N GLU A 50 -4.54 -8.55 10.45
CA GLU A 50 -4.47 -7.55 11.50
C GLU A 50 -5.38 -7.82 12.70
N GLY A 51 -6.09 -8.96 12.69
CA GLY A 51 -6.88 -9.45 13.82
C GLY A 51 -8.38 -9.18 13.74
N GLU A 52 -8.89 -8.67 12.62
CA GLU A 52 -10.34 -8.66 12.39
C GLU A 52 -10.87 -10.07 12.15
N LYS A 53 -12.13 -10.31 12.53
CA LYS A 53 -12.81 -11.58 12.23
C LYS A 53 -13.01 -11.71 10.71
N PRO A 54 -12.89 -12.91 10.12
CA PRO A 54 -13.03 -13.09 8.67
C PRO A 54 -14.31 -12.49 8.08
N GLU A 55 -15.45 -12.65 8.76
CA GLU A 55 -16.73 -12.12 8.30
C GLU A 55 -16.78 -10.59 8.35
N VAL A 56 -16.11 -9.99 9.34
CA VAL A 56 -15.99 -8.54 9.48
C VAL A 56 -15.06 -7.98 8.41
N SER A 57 -13.92 -8.63 8.16
CA SER A 57 -12.97 -8.26 7.11
C SER A 57 -13.64 -8.22 5.73
N GLU A 58 -14.43 -9.26 5.41
CA GLU A 58 -15.13 -9.34 4.13
C GLU A 58 -16.19 -8.24 3.98
N ALA A 59 -16.96 -7.98 5.04
CA ALA A 59 -17.96 -6.92 5.06
C ALA A 59 -17.32 -5.52 4.93
N LEU A 60 -16.20 -5.27 5.63
CA LEU A 60 -15.45 -4.02 5.53
C LEU A 60 -14.85 -3.83 4.14
N ALA A 61 -14.30 -4.88 3.55
CA ALA A 61 -13.74 -4.83 2.20
C ALA A 61 -14.82 -4.52 1.15
N SER A 62 -15.96 -5.24 1.23
CA SER A 62 -17.11 -5.00 0.35
C SER A 62 -17.67 -3.58 0.48
N LYS A 63 -17.81 -3.08 1.71
CA LYS A 63 -18.24 -1.69 1.96
C LYS A 63 -17.25 -0.67 1.41
N THR A 64 -15.95 -0.95 1.51
CA THR A 64 -14.89 -0.08 0.98
C THR A 64 -14.98 0.01 -0.54
N VAL A 65 -15.10 -1.12 -1.23
CA VAL A 65 -15.34 -1.14 -2.68
C VAL A 65 -16.58 -0.30 -3.02
N SER A 66 -17.71 -0.54 -2.36
CA SER A 66 -18.93 0.22 -2.61
C SER A 66 -18.72 1.72 -2.43
N THR A 67 -17.95 2.13 -1.42
CA THR A 67 -17.65 3.54 -1.14
C THR A 67 -16.78 4.14 -2.25
N LEU A 68 -15.71 3.45 -2.65
CA LEU A 68 -14.77 3.91 -3.68
C LEU A 68 -15.37 3.92 -5.09
N THR A 69 -16.34 3.05 -5.37
CA THR A 69 -17.09 3.08 -6.63
C THR A 69 -18.14 4.20 -6.64
N THR A 70 -18.76 4.49 -5.49
CA THR A 70 -19.81 5.52 -5.40
C THR A 70 -19.22 6.94 -5.37
N TYR A 71 -18.14 7.13 -4.64
CA TYR A 71 -17.51 8.42 -4.46
C TYR A 71 -16.15 8.45 -5.14
N ASP A 72 -16.00 9.34 -6.11
CA ASP A 72 -14.70 9.60 -6.70
C ASP A 72 -13.83 10.39 -5.72
N LEU A 73 -13.00 9.66 -4.98
CA LEU A 73 -12.02 10.26 -4.08
C LEU A 73 -10.75 10.68 -4.83
N GLY A 74 -10.51 10.32 -6.09
CA GLY A 74 -9.20 10.56 -6.71
C GLY A 74 -8.03 9.84 -5.99
N PRO A 75 -6.77 10.19 -6.30
CA PRO A 75 -5.54 9.57 -5.80
C PRO A 75 -5.25 9.96 -4.34
N ARG A 76 -5.95 9.39 -3.36
CA ARG A 76 -5.69 9.71 -1.95
C ARG A 76 -5.71 8.48 -1.03
N PRO A 77 -5.00 8.57 0.11
CA PRO A 77 -5.19 7.60 1.18
C PRO A 77 -6.64 7.58 1.66
N PHE A 78 -7.10 6.39 2.03
CA PHE A 78 -8.43 6.16 2.61
C PHE A 78 -8.31 5.42 3.93
N ALA A 79 -9.33 5.59 4.78
CA ALA A 79 -9.39 4.96 6.09
C ALA A 79 -10.63 4.06 6.19
N ILE A 80 -10.47 2.96 6.93
CA ILE A 80 -11.54 2.00 7.24
C ILE A 80 -11.66 1.93 8.75
N ALA A 81 -12.79 2.43 9.26
CA ALA A 81 -13.15 2.28 10.66
C ALA A 81 -13.76 0.89 10.89
N ALA A 82 -13.09 0.05 11.69
CA ALA A 82 -13.53 -1.30 11.98
C ALA A 82 -14.31 -1.40 13.32
N PRO A 83 -15.25 -2.34 13.45
CA PRO A 83 -15.99 -2.58 14.69
C PRO A 83 -15.10 -2.96 15.90
N SER A 84 -13.87 -3.40 15.67
CA SER A 84 -12.89 -3.68 16.74
C SER A 84 -12.39 -2.42 17.46
N GLY A 85 -12.78 -1.23 16.98
CA GLY A 85 -12.26 0.06 17.43
C GLY A 85 -10.92 0.43 16.80
N THR A 86 -10.57 -0.20 15.68
CA THR A 86 -9.33 0.06 14.93
C THR A 86 -9.64 0.82 13.64
N ASP A 87 -8.94 1.92 13.41
CA ASP A 87 -8.93 2.64 12.15
C ASP A 87 -7.72 2.21 11.33
N TYR A 88 -7.97 1.59 10.17
CA TYR A 88 -6.94 1.14 9.23
C TYR A 88 -6.75 2.16 8.11
N ARG A 89 -5.51 2.45 7.73
CA ARG A 89 -5.16 3.44 6.70
C ARG A 89 -4.45 2.78 5.54
N PHE A 90 -5.00 3.01 4.35
CA PHE A 90 -4.52 2.44 3.10
C PHE A 90 -4.33 3.52 2.05
N PHE A 91 -3.52 3.23 1.04
CA PHE A 91 -3.52 3.94 -0.22
C PHE A 91 -3.20 2.97 -1.35
N ILE A 92 -3.42 3.40 -2.59
CA ILE A 92 -3.00 2.65 -3.78
C ILE A 92 -1.68 3.21 -4.25
N ASP A 93 -0.68 2.36 -4.35
CA ASP A 93 0.63 2.67 -4.92
C ASP A 93 0.68 2.14 -6.36
N ARG A 94 1.33 2.88 -7.26
CA ARG A 94 1.55 2.44 -8.64
C ARG A 94 2.99 1.98 -8.80
N LYS A 95 3.19 0.65 -8.85
CA LYS A 95 4.52 0.07 -9.08
C LYS A 95 4.64 -0.42 -10.52
N GLY A 96 5.07 0.48 -11.39
CA GLY A 96 5.11 0.23 -12.84
C GLY A 96 3.72 0.13 -13.43
N ALA A 97 3.36 -1.06 -13.92
CA ALA A 97 2.01 -1.35 -14.43
C ALA A 97 1.06 -1.85 -13.32
N ASP A 98 1.60 -2.28 -12.19
CA ASP A 98 0.83 -2.92 -11.13
C ASP A 98 0.24 -1.90 -10.15
N CYS A 99 -1.00 -2.15 -9.74
CA CYS A 99 -1.64 -1.47 -8.64
C CYS A 99 -1.40 -2.24 -7.35
N VAL A 100 -0.91 -1.55 -6.33
CA VAL A 100 -0.56 -2.17 -5.05
C VAL A 100 -1.37 -1.52 -3.95
N LEU A 101 -2.18 -2.32 -3.26
CA LEU A 101 -2.87 -1.92 -2.04
C LEU A 101 -1.85 -1.89 -0.90
N THR A 102 -1.60 -0.69 -0.38
CA THR A 102 -0.59 -0.46 0.66
C THR A 102 -1.25 -0.07 1.96
N PHE A 103 -1.05 -0.89 2.99
CA PHE A 103 -1.45 -0.64 4.37
C PHE A 103 -0.28 0.01 5.13
N PHE A 104 -0.45 1.25 5.57
CA PHE A 104 0.65 2.05 6.12
C PHE A 104 0.43 2.51 7.56
N GLY A 105 -0.78 2.38 8.09
CA GLY A 105 -1.05 2.78 9.47
C GLY A 105 -2.32 2.20 10.05
N ARG A 106 -2.32 1.98 11.35
CA ARG A 106 -3.51 1.65 12.14
C ARG A 106 -3.55 2.45 13.43
N GLN A 107 -4.75 2.74 13.92
CA GLN A 107 -4.95 3.39 15.20
C GLN A 107 -6.03 2.65 15.99
N LYS A 108 -5.74 2.29 17.25
CA LYS A 108 -6.70 1.65 18.16
C LYS A 108 -6.75 2.44 19.46
N GLY A 109 -7.87 3.14 19.71
CA GLY A 109 -7.96 4.12 20.80
C GLY A 109 -6.87 5.19 20.67
N PHE A 110 -6.02 5.30 21.69
CA PHE A 110 -4.89 6.25 21.73
C PHE A 110 -3.58 5.68 21.16
N VAL A 111 -3.55 4.40 20.80
CA VAL A 111 -2.35 3.76 20.25
C VAL A 111 -2.37 3.91 18.73
N SER A 112 -1.39 4.61 18.18
CA SER A 112 -1.21 4.79 16.74
C SER A 112 0.08 4.12 16.27
N TYR A 113 -0.01 3.38 15.17
CA TYR A 113 1.13 2.81 14.49
C TYR A 113 1.10 3.29 13.04
N THR A 114 2.16 3.93 12.57
CA THR A 114 2.34 4.35 11.18
C THR A 114 3.74 3.97 10.77
N ASN A 115 3.87 3.25 9.66
CA ASN A 115 5.16 2.89 9.10
C ASN A 115 5.20 3.31 7.64
N ASN A 116 5.80 4.48 7.39
CA ASN A 116 6.00 5.02 6.04
C ASN A 116 7.33 4.59 5.41
N LEU A 117 8.22 3.92 6.17
CA LEU A 117 9.54 3.49 5.69
C LEU A 117 9.49 2.08 5.08
N THR A 118 8.67 1.17 5.62
CA THR A 118 8.53 -0.21 5.09
C THR A 118 7.11 -0.63 4.79
N TYR A 119 6.11 0.23 5.05
CA TYR A 119 4.70 -0.15 5.10
C TYR A 119 4.44 -1.33 6.05
N ILE A 120 3.18 -1.56 6.41
CA ILE A 120 2.81 -2.65 7.32
C ILE A 120 2.52 -3.91 6.50
N ALA A 121 1.74 -3.73 5.42
CA ALA A 121 1.49 -4.77 4.44
C ALA A 121 1.29 -4.15 3.06
N THR A 122 1.66 -4.89 2.02
CA THR A 122 1.40 -4.52 0.63
C THR A 122 0.88 -5.73 -0.12
N GLN A 123 -0.19 -5.57 -0.90
CA GLN A 123 -0.72 -6.62 -1.75
C GLN A 123 -0.95 -6.10 -3.17
N VAL A 124 -0.46 -6.83 -4.17
CA VAL A 124 -0.79 -6.56 -5.58
C VAL A 124 -2.28 -6.76 -5.78
N LEU A 125 -2.89 -5.92 -6.62
CA LEU A 125 -4.28 -6.00 -7.04
C LEU A 125 -4.35 -6.55 -8.48
N PRO A 126 -4.47 -7.88 -8.67
CA PRO A 126 -4.63 -8.46 -10.00
C PRO A 126 -5.86 -7.90 -10.70
N ASP A 127 -5.77 -7.79 -12.02
CA ASP A 127 -6.85 -7.33 -12.90
C ASP A 127 -7.32 -5.88 -12.64
N CYS A 128 -6.63 -5.14 -11.78
CA CYS A 128 -6.91 -3.74 -11.52
C CYS A 128 -5.95 -2.83 -12.29
N THR A 129 -6.48 -1.70 -12.77
CA THR A 129 -5.73 -0.58 -13.35
C THR A 129 -5.82 0.63 -12.43
N CYS A 130 -4.79 1.47 -12.44
CA CYS A 130 -4.73 2.65 -11.58
C CYS A 130 -4.00 3.81 -12.24
N ALA A 131 -4.40 5.02 -11.84
CA ALA A 131 -3.85 6.28 -12.30
C ALA A 131 -3.63 7.23 -11.11
N GLU A 132 -2.62 8.08 -11.23
CA GLU A 132 -2.39 9.23 -10.35
C GLU A 132 -3.44 10.31 -10.60
#